data_AF-A0A249PIH2-F1
#
_entry.id   AF-A0A249PIH2-F1
#
_cell.length_a   1.000
_cell.length_b   1.000
_cell.length_c   1.000
_cell.angle_alpha   90.00
_cell.angle_beta   90.00
_cell.angle_gamma   90.00
#
_symmetry.space_group_name_H-M   'P 1'
#
loop_
_entity.id
_entity.type
_entity.pdbx_description
1 polymer ?
#
loop_
_entity_poly.entity_id
_entity_poly.type
_entity_poly.pdbx_seq_one_letter_code
_entity_poly.pdbx_strand_id
1 'polypeptide(L)'
;MNASRNDLALIAVMRRYFEAKDEANELKLRLETARNESGDEIGRFYDLRTNVLHADDILTWHRLRKEMQELMSHAARWARGGSIEDCDAAKAEDAADAVQLLGIQAVAE
;
A
#
# COMPACT_ATOMS: atom_id res chain seq x y z
N MET A 1 -5.44 -27.72 -9.65
CA MET A 1 -5.70 -27.37 -8.24
C MET A 1 -6.62 -26.17 -8.25
N ASN A 2 -7.83 -26.27 -7.69
CA ASN A 2 -8.68 -25.10 -7.50
C ASN A 2 -8.18 -24.40 -6.23
N ALA A 3 -7.70 -23.17 -6.37
CA ALA A 3 -7.31 -22.34 -5.22
C ALA A 3 -8.56 -22.08 -4.35
N SER A 4 -8.43 -22.18 -3.03
CA SER A 4 -9.51 -21.79 -2.12
C SER A 4 -9.70 -20.27 -2.15
N ARG A 5 -10.88 -19.79 -1.72
CA ARG A 5 -11.12 -18.34 -1.60
C ARG A 5 -10.09 -17.66 -0.70
N ASN A 6 -9.65 -18.36 0.35
CA ASN A 6 -8.60 -17.91 1.23
C ASN A 6 -7.22 -17.82 0.55
N ASP A 7 -6.91 -18.69 -0.41
CA ASP A 7 -5.68 -18.62 -1.21
C ASP A 7 -5.71 -17.45 -2.20
N LEU A 8 -6.88 -17.18 -2.79
CA LEU A 8 -7.09 -15.99 -3.64
C LEU A 8 -6.95 -14.70 -2.81
N ALA A 9 -7.48 -14.68 -1.59
CA ALA A 9 -7.30 -13.56 -0.66
C ALA A 9 -5.82 -13.33 -0.31
N LEU A 10 -5.02 -14.39 -0.16
CA LEU A 10 -3.57 -14.24 0.03
C LEU A 10 -2.91 -13.58 -1.18
N ILE A 11 -3.26 -14.01 -2.40
CA ILE A 11 -2.70 -13.42 -3.63
C ILE A 11 -3.00 -11.91 -3.69
N ALA A 12 -4.23 -11.51 -3.38
CA ALA A 12 -4.63 -10.11 -3.29
C ALA A 12 -3.83 -9.33 -2.24
N VAL A 13 -3.68 -9.88 -1.03
CA VAL A 13 -2.87 -9.29 0.05
C VAL A 13 -1.42 -9.09 -0.38
N MET A 14 -0.82 -10.11 -1.01
CA MET A 14 0.58 -10.05 -1.44
C MET A 14 0.77 -9.07 -2.60
N ARG A 15 -0.17 -9.00 -3.56
CA ARG A 15 -0.13 -8.01 -4.63
C ARG A 15 -0.14 -6.60 -4.06
N ARG A 16 -1.11 -6.29 -3.18
CA ARG A 16 -1.20 -4.97 -2.56
C ARG A 16 0.04 -4.61 -1.75
N TYR A 17 0.66 -5.61 -1.09
CA TYR A 17 1.90 -5.39 -0.36
C TYR A 17 3.04 -4.95 -1.27
N PHE A 18 3.20 -5.57 -2.45
CA PHE A 18 4.24 -5.18 -3.39
C PHE A 18 3.98 -3.80 -4.00
N GLU A 19 2.73 -3.49 -4.34
CA GLU A 19 2.35 -2.14 -4.80
C GLU A 19 2.65 -1.08 -3.74
N ALA A 20 2.20 -1.28 -2.49
CA ALA A 20 2.46 -0.35 -1.40
C ALA A 20 3.97 -0.22 -1.10
N LYS A 21 4.75 -1.29 -1.28
CA LYS A 21 6.20 -1.28 -1.14
C LYS A 21 6.87 -0.44 -2.23
N ASP A 22 6.42 -0.56 -3.47
CA ASP A 22 6.96 0.20 -4.60
C ASP A 22 6.60 1.69 -4.44
N GLU A 23 5.34 2.01 -4.14
CA GLU A 23 4.89 3.37 -3.82
C GLU A 23 5.72 4.00 -2.68
N ALA A 24 5.97 3.24 -1.61
CA ALA A 24 6.76 3.72 -0.47
C ALA A 24 8.24 3.94 -0.82
N ASN A 25 8.82 3.11 -1.70
CA ASN A 25 10.20 3.27 -2.15
C ASN A 25 10.36 4.48 -3.05
N GLU A 26 9.41 4.73 -3.95
CA GLU A 26 9.39 5.91 -4.80
C GLU A 26 9.27 7.20 -3.97
N LEU A 27 8.32 7.23 -3.02
CA LEU A 27 8.18 8.33 -2.07
C LEU A 27 9.46 8.58 -1.27
N LYS A 28 10.06 7.51 -0.76
CA LYS A 28 11.32 7.60 -0.01
C LYS A 28 12.42 8.22 -0.88
N LEU A 29 12.57 7.75 -2.12
CA LEU A 29 13.59 8.26 -3.04
C LEU A 29 13.37 9.76 -3.32
N ARG A 30 12.13 10.19 -3.60
CA ARG A 30 11.81 11.61 -3.81
C ARG A 30 12.13 12.47 -2.59
N LEU A 31 11.76 12.01 -1.39
CA LEU A 31 12.02 12.71 -0.13
C LEU A 31 13.52 12.79 0.18
N GLU A 32 14.29 11.73 -0.06
CA GLU A 32 15.73 11.72 0.16
C GLU A 32 16.47 12.63 -0.84
N THR A 33 16.05 12.67 -2.10
CA THR A 33 16.56 13.61 -3.10
C THR A 33 16.28 15.05 -2.69
N ALA A 34 15.02 15.37 -2.35
CA ALA A 34 14.64 16.73 -1.93
C ALA A 34 15.37 17.17 -0.66
N ARG A 35 15.57 16.28 0.31
CA ARG A 35 16.38 16.56 1.51
C ARG A 35 17.82 16.89 1.13
N ASN A 36 18.44 16.07 0.29
CA ASN A 36 19.83 16.28 -0.12
C ASN A 36 20.02 17.60 -0.87
N GLU A 37 19.05 17.99 -1.70
CA GLU A 37 19.06 19.27 -2.43
C GLU A 37 18.82 20.48 -1.50
N SER A 38 17.97 20.33 -0.48
CA SER A 38 17.70 21.40 0.48
C SER A 38 18.87 21.69 1.42
N GLY A 39 19.73 20.69 1.68
CA GLY A 39 20.77 20.77 2.70
C GLY A 39 20.24 20.82 4.14
N ASP A 40 18.94 20.62 4.34
CA ASP A 40 18.31 20.62 5.66
C ASP A 40 18.77 19.43 6.52
N GLU A 41 18.88 19.68 7.83
CA GLU A 41 19.05 18.61 8.80
C GLU A 41 17.83 17.66 8.76
N ILE A 42 18.08 16.36 8.92
CA ILE A 42 17.05 15.31 8.86
C ILE A 42 15.84 15.65 9.73
N GLY A 43 16.06 16.10 10.97
CA GLY A 43 14.96 16.41 11.90
C GLY A 43 14.07 17.55 11.41
N ARG A 44 14.66 18.58 10.78
CA ARG A 44 13.92 19.73 10.23
C ARG A 44 13.17 19.37 8.95
N PHE A 45 13.79 18.57 8.09
CA PHE A 45 13.17 18.15 6.84
C PHE A 45 11.93 17.27 7.07
N TYR A 46 11.98 16.36 8.05
CA TYR A 46 10.87 15.46 8.37
C TYR A 46 9.88 16.03 9.40
N ASP A 47 10.08 17.25 9.88
CA ASP A 47 9.07 17.94 10.69
C ASP A 47 7.98 18.52 9.78
N LEU A 48 6.79 17.91 9.86
CA LEU A 48 5.60 18.27 9.09
C LEU A 48 5.17 19.73 9.32
N ARG A 49 5.51 20.32 10.48
CA ARG A 49 5.15 21.70 10.81
C ARG A 49 6.01 22.71 10.08
N THR A 50 7.24 22.32 9.73
CA THR A 50 8.21 23.20 9.07
C THR A 50 8.36 22.90 7.59
N ASN A 51 8.08 21.65 7.18
CA ASN A 51 8.16 21.21 5.79
C ASN A 51 6.77 20.92 5.21
N VAL A 52 5.96 21.98 5.06
CA VAL A 52 4.59 21.89 4.51
C VAL A 52 4.60 21.36 3.08
N LEU A 53 5.67 21.63 2.32
CA LEU A 53 5.81 21.20 0.93
C LEU A 53 5.82 19.67 0.79
N HIS A 54 6.50 18.97 1.71
CA HIS A 54 6.62 17.51 1.67
C HIS A 54 5.77 16.80 2.74
N ALA A 55 4.92 17.53 3.47
CA ALA A 55 4.14 16.97 4.57
C ALA A 55 3.22 15.83 4.13
N ASP A 56 2.52 16.00 3.00
CA ASP A 56 1.62 14.97 2.46
C ASP A 56 2.36 13.72 1.99
N ASP A 57 3.53 13.90 1.35
CA ASP A 57 4.39 12.78 0.93
C ASP A 57 4.91 12.00 2.16
N ILE A 58 5.33 12.70 3.21
CA ILE A 58 5.80 12.09 4.47
C ILE A 58 4.65 11.31 5.14
N LEU A 59 3.46 11.90 5.23
CA LEU A 59 2.28 11.23 5.79
C LEU A 59 1.88 10.00 4.97
N THR A 60 1.91 10.11 3.64
CA THR A 60 1.62 9.00 2.73
C THR A 60 2.63 7.87 2.90
N TRP A 61 3.91 8.19 3.02
CA TRP A 61 4.96 7.20 3.27
C TRP A 61 4.73 6.46 4.60
N HIS A 62 4.37 7.18 5.66
CA HIS A 62 4.03 6.56 6.95
C HIS A 62 2.78 5.67 6.87
N ARG A 63 1.75 6.11 6.15
CA ARG A 63 0.53 5.32 5.90
C ARG A 63 0.86 4.02 5.18
N LEU A 64 1.65 4.08 4.10
CA LEU A 64 2.06 2.91 3.33
C LEU A 64 2.88 1.92 4.17
N ARG A 65 3.80 2.41 5.02
CA ARG A 65 4.53 1.53 5.95
C ARG A 65 3.60 0.79 6.90
N LYS A 66 2.58 1.47 7.44
CA LYS A 66 1.60 0.85 8.34
C LYS A 66 0.76 -0.19 7.60
N GLU A 67 0.28 0.16 6.41
CA GLU A 67 -0.46 -0.74 5.53
C GLU A 67 0.33 -2.01 5.21
N MET A 68 1.61 -1.89 4.86
CA MET A 68 2.50 -3.04 4.63
C MET A 68 2.61 -3.96 5.86
N GLN A 69 2.67 -3.38 7.08
CA GLN A 69 2.71 -4.18 8.31
C GLN A 69 1.40 -4.94 8.55
N GLU A 70 0.27 -4.30 8.28
CA GLU A 70 -1.06 -4.92 8.39
C GLU A 70 -1.20 -6.06 7.39
N LEU A 71 -0.80 -5.86 6.13
CA LEU A 71 -0.80 -6.89 5.08
C LEU A 71 0.07 -8.10 5.45
N MET A 72 1.27 -7.87 6.01
CA MET A 72 2.12 -8.97 6.51
C MET A 72 1.50 -9.69 7.71
N SER A 73 0.78 -8.99 8.57
CA SER A 73 0.03 -9.62 9.66
C SER A 73 -1.07 -10.56 9.14
N HIS A 74 -1.79 -10.14 8.09
CA HIS A 74 -2.76 -11.00 7.40
C HIS A 74 -2.09 -12.21 6.76
N ALA A 75 -1.00 -12.02 6.00
CA ALA A 75 -0.26 -13.14 5.40
C ALA A 75 0.22 -14.15 6.47
N ALA A 76 0.68 -13.67 7.62
CA ALA A 76 1.06 -14.52 8.74
C ALA A 76 -0.14 -15.25 9.38
N ARG A 77 -1.32 -14.63 9.45
CA ARG A 77 -2.57 -15.29 9.89
C ARG A 77 -2.97 -16.40 8.93
N TRP A 78 -2.89 -16.17 7.62
CA TRP A 78 -3.11 -17.21 6.60
C TRP A 78 -2.13 -18.38 6.75
N ALA A 79 -0.84 -18.09 6.95
CA ALA A 79 0.18 -19.14 7.13
C ALA A 79 -0.05 -20.02 8.37
N ARG A 80 -0.77 -19.52 9.38
CA ARG A 80 -1.20 -20.28 10.56
C ARG A 80 -2.54 -21.00 10.38
N GLY A 81 -3.11 -20.99 9.17
CA GLY A 81 -4.41 -21.59 8.86
C GLY A 81 -5.62 -20.71 9.17
N GLY A 82 -5.43 -19.42 9.45
CA GLY A 82 -6.53 -18.47 9.62
C GLY A 82 -7.14 -18.04 8.28
N SER A 83 -8.44 -17.73 8.27
CA SER A 83 -9.08 -17.06 7.12
C SER A 83 -8.58 -15.62 7.00
N ILE A 84 -8.44 -15.04 5.81
CA ILE A 84 -8.13 -13.62 5.58
C ILE A 84 -9.03 -12.98 4.51
N GLU A 85 -10.15 -13.64 4.22
CA GLU A 85 -11.14 -13.20 3.22
C GLU A 85 -11.80 -11.87 3.59
N ASP A 86 -11.70 -11.47 4.86
CA ASP A 86 -12.17 -10.20 5.41
C ASP A 86 -11.23 -9.00 5.17
N CYS A 87 -10.00 -9.24 4.67
CA CYS A 87 -9.03 -8.18 4.42
C CYS A 87 -9.49 -7.24 3.30
N ASP A 88 -9.32 -5.93 3.47
CA ASP A 88 -9.72 -4.93 2.48
C ASP A 88 -9.05 -5.14 1.12
N ALA A 89 -7.80 -5.62 1.09
CA ALA A 89 -7.12 -5.97 -0.16
C ALA A 89 -7.83 -7.10 -0.93
N ALA A 90 -8.35 -8.11 -0.22
CA ALA A 90 -9.12 -9.19 -0.84
C ALA A 90 -10.48 -8.71 -1.35
N LYS A 91 -11.13 -7.82 -0.60
CA LYS A 91 -12.43 -7.23 -0.96
C LYS A 91 -12.32 -6.26 -2.15
N ALA A 92 -11.19 -5.55 -2.26
CA ALA A 92 -10.91 -4.65 -3.37
C ALA A 92 -10.70 -5.42 -4.69
N GLU A 93 -10.04 -6.57 -4.65
CA GLU A 93 -9.90 -7.46 -5.81
C GLU A 93 -11.24 -8.10 -6.20
N ASP A 94 -12.04 -8.58 -5.25
CA ASP A 94 -13.41 -9.07 -5.51
C ASP A 94 -14.29 -7.99 -6.20
N ALA A 95 -14.12 -6.71 -5.81
CA ALA A 95 -14.82 -5.59 -6.42
C ALA A 95 -14.27 -5.22 -7.81
N ALA A 96 -12.94 -5.26 -8.00
CA ALA A 96 -12.31 -4.99 -9.29
C ALA A 96 -12.67 -6.05 -10.33
N ASP A 97 -12.67 -7.34 -9.94
CA ASP A 97 -13.10 -8.44 -10.80
C ASP A 97 -14.58 -8.29 -11.17
N ALA A 98 -15.45 -7.95 -10.21
CA ALA A 98 -16.86 -7.68 -10.49
C ALA A 98 -17.08 -6.53 -11.48
N VAL A 99 -16.32 -5.44 -11.36
CA VAL A 99 -16.37 -4.29 -12.29
C VAL A 99 -15.89 -4.71 -13.69
N GLN A 100 -14.84 -5.53 -13.77
CA GLN A 100 -14.30 -6.02 -15.04
C GLN A 100 -15.24 -7.01 -15.74
N LEU A 101 -15.90 -7.89 -14.99
CA LEU A 101 -16.87 -8.87 -15.50
C LEU A 101 -18.18 -8.22 -15.98
N LEU A 102 -18.53 -7.06 -15.42
CA LEU A 102 -19.67 -6.25 -15.83
C LEU A 102 -19.36 -5.27 -16.97
N GLY A 103 -18.11 -5.22 -17.46
CA GLY A 103 -17.71 -4.36 -18.58
C GLY A 103 -17.83 -2.85 -18.30
N ILE A 104 -17.83 -2.45 -17.02
CA ILE A 104 -17.95 -1.04 -16.62
C ILE A 104 -16.53 -0.45 -16.59
N GLN A 105 -15.98 -0.12 -17.76
CA GLN A 105 -14.79 0.75 -17.80
C GLN A 105 -15.24 2.16 -17.42
N ALA A 106 -14.83 2.60 -16.23
CA ALA A 106 -14.93 4.00 -15.83
C ALA A 106 -14.07 4.83 -16.79
N VAL A 107 -14.70 5.40 -17.81
CA VAL A 107 -14.13 6.45 -18.65
C VAL A 107 -13.96 7.66 -17.73
N ALA A 108 -12.74 7.91 -17.27
CA ALA A 108 -12.37 9.19 -16.68
C ALA A 108 -12.05 10.15 -17.85
N GLU A 109 -12.88 11.18 -18.01
CA GLU A 109 -12.61 12.37 -18.85
C GLU A 109 -11.55 13.27 -18.19
#